data_AF-A0A0Q8KQK7-F1
#
_entry.id   AF-A0A0Q8KQK7-F1
#
_cell.length_a   1.000
_cell.length_b   1.000
_cell.length_c   1.000
_cell.angle_alpha   90.00
_cell.angle_beta   90.00
_cell.angle_gamma   90.00
#
_symmetry.space_group_name_H-M   'P 1'
#
loop_
_entity.id
_entity.type
_entity.pdbx_description
1 polymer ?
#
loop_
_entity_poly.entity_id
_entity_poly.type
_entity_poly.pdbx_seq_one_letter_code
_entity_poly.pdbx_strand_id
1 'polypeptide(L)' 'MDDVLPDGIRQPAVEVVEACGEWFVRVIEADQEITRSFELESFALAFAEGQRLRLGLDKVVRI' A
#
# COMPACT_ATOMS: atom_id res chain seq x y z
N MET A 1 7.80 -9.90 -24.99
CA MET A 1 8.80 -8.94 -24.48
C MET A 1 8.20 -8.53 -23.16
N ASP A 2 8.42 -9.42 -22.21
CA ASP A 2 7.73 -9.46 -20.94
C ASP A 2 8.78 -8.99 -19.96
N ASP A 3 8.87 -7.67 -19.82
CA ASP A 3 9.73 -7.02 -18.85
C ASP A 3 9.14 -7.28 -17.45
N VAL A 4 9.33 -8.50 -16.97
CA VAL A 4 9.20 -8.81 -15.55
C VAL A 4 10.37 -8.06 -14.89
N LEU A 5 10.06 -6.93 -14.26
CA LEU A 5 11.02 -6.18 -13.47
C LEU A 5 11.69 -7.16 -12.50
N PRO A 6 13.03 -7.19 -12.40
CA PRO A 6 13.68 -7.98 -11.38
C PRO A 6 13.10 -7.55 -10.03
N ASP A 7 12.93 -8.53 -9.14
CA ASP A 7 12.47 -8.42 -7.75
C ASP A 7 13.37 -7.45 -6.98
N GLY A 8 13.22 -6.17 -7.31
CA GLY A 8 14.09 -5.10 -6.91
C GLY A 8 13.53 -4.60 -5.61
N ILE A 9 14.19 -4.99 -4.51
CA ILE A 9 13.98 -4.54 -3.12
C ILE A 9 13.09 -3.30 -3.11
N ARG A 10 11.77 -3.51 -3.03
CA ARG A 10 10.84 -2.40 -3.04
C ARG A 10 11.00 -1.73 -1.67
N GLN A 11 11.22 -0.42 -1.68
CA GLN A 11 11.33 0.31 -0.43
C GLN A 11 10.01 0.17 0.34
N PRO A 12 10.06 0.01 1.68
CA PRO A 12 8.84 -0.10 2.45
C PRO A 12 7.95 1.10 2.19
N ALA A 13 6.70 0.84 1.82
CA ALA A 13 5.75 1.87 1.44
C ALA A 13 4.33 1.44 1.77
N VAL A 14 3.48 2.43 2.05
CA VAL A 14 2.05 2.22 2.19
C VAL A 14 1.37 3.15 1.20
N GLU A 15 0.63 2.55 0.28
CA GLU A 15 -0.06 3.25 -0.81
C GLU A 15 -1.56 3.04 -0.67
N VAL A 16 -2.34 4.08 -0.94
CA VAL A 16 -3.81 4.03 -0.95
C VAL A 16 -4.30 4.45 -2.33
N VAL A 17 -5.12 3.61 -2.94
CA VAL A 17 -5.70 3.79 -4.28
C VAL A 17 -7.21 3.75 -4.16
N GLU A 18 -7.90 4.67 -4.84
CA GLU A 18 -9.34 4.58 -5.07
C GLU A 18 -9.60 3.97 -6.46
N ALA A 19 -10.38 2.91 -6.54
CA ALA A 19 -10.79 2.33 -7.81
C ALA A 19 -12.25 1.86 -7.73
N CYS A 20 -13.08 2.34 -8.68
CA CYS A 20 -14.50 1.96 -8.79
C CYS A 20 -15.33 2.15 -7.50
N GLY A 21 -14.98 3.13 -6.66
CA GLY A 21 -15.66 3.39 -5.39
C GLY A 21 -15.20 2.51 -4.22
N GLU A 22 -14.20 1.65 -4.44
CA GLU A 22 -13.50 0.90 -3.41
C GLU A 22 -12.10 1.47 -3.16
N TRP A 23 -11.61 1.28 -1.94
CA TRP A 23 -10.32 1.77 -1.48
C TRP A 23 -9.36 0.60 -1.28
N PHE A 24 -8.22 0.65 -1.93
CA PHE A 24 -7.19 -0.38 -1.87
C PHE A 24 -5.97 0.17 -1.16
N VAL A 25 -5.54 -0.50 -0.11
CA VAL A 25 -4.28 -0.20 0.58
C VAL A 25 -3.25 -1.24 0.18
N ARG A 26 -2.17 -0.82 -0.47
CA ARG A 26 -0.98 -1.64 -0.72
C ARG A 26 0.04 -1.38 0.36
N VAL A 27 0.55 -2.46 0.95
CA VAL A 27 1.62 -2.45 1.94
C VAL A 27 2.77 -3.19 1.31
N ILE A 28 3.84 -2.46 1.04
CA ILE A 28 5.05 -2.95 0.42
C ILE A 28 6.08 -3.10 1.53
N GLU A 29 6.59 -4.31 1.69
CA GLU A 29 7.71 -4.66 2.56
C GLU A 29 8.83 -5.25 1.69
N ALA A 30 10.05 -5.35 2.23
CA ALA A 30 11.23 -5.77 1.46
C ALA A 30 11.11 -7.17 0.83
N ASP A 31 10.24 -8.03 1.39
CA ASP A 31 10.06 -9.43 1.00
C ASP A 31 8.62 -9.73 0.55
N GLN A 32 7.67 -8.82 0.80
CA GLN A 32 6.25 -9.10 0.59
C GLN A 32 5.46 -7.84 0.24
N GLU A 33 4.51 -7.98 -0.69
CA GLU A 33 3.46 -7.00 -0.94
C GLU A 33 2.10 -7.56 -0.50
N ILE A 34 1.34 -6.77 0.25
CA ILE A 34 -0.03 -7.10 0.65
C ILE A 34 -0.96 -6.02 0.12
N THR A 35 -2.05 -6.42 -0.53
CA THR A 35 -3.12 -5.50 -0.93
C THR A 35 -4.39 -5.82 -0.14
N ARG A 36 -5.05 -4.80 0.39
CA ARG A 36 -6.32 -4.95 1.10
C ARG A 36 -7.35 -3.92 0.64
N SER A 37 -8.55 -4.38 0.31
CA SER A 37 -9.65 -3.51 -0.10
C SER A 37 -10.57 -3.15 1.07
N PHE A 38 -11.21 -1.99 0.97
CA PHE A 38 -12.15 -1.41 1.91
C PHE A 38 -13.24 -0.65 1.16
N GLU A 39 -14.47 -0.75 1.61
CA GLU A 39 -15.59 0.01 1.03
C GLU A 39 -15.56 1.49 1.46
N LEU A 40 -14.98 1.78 2.63
CA LEU A 40 -14.94 3.13 3.21
C LEU A 40 -13.52 3.70 3.24
N GLU A 41 -13.38 4.94 2.75
CA GLU A 41 -12.12 5.69 2.75
C GLU A 41 -11.51 5.77 4.15
N SER A 42 -12.33 6.11 5.14
CA SER A 42 -11.89 6.28 6.53
C SER A 42 -11.30 5.00 7.13
N PHE A 43 -11.79 3.81 6.74
CA PHE A 43 -11.20 2.55 7.15
C PHE A 43 -9.90 2.23 6.42
N ALA A 44 -9.85 2.49 5.11
CA ALA A 44 -8.61 2.35 4.34
C ALA A 44 -7.50 3.25 4.91
N LEU A 45 -7.81 4.52 5.20
CA LEU A 45 -6.86 5.47 5.77
C LEU A 45 -6.42 5.07 7.17
N ALA A 46 -7.33 4.63 8.05
CA ALA A 46 -6.97 4.16 9.39
C ALA A 46 -6.06 2.92 9.33
N PHE A 47 -6.34 1.98 8.42
CA PHE A 47 -5.48 0.83 8.20
C PHE A 47 -4.11 1.25 7.65
N ALA A 48 -4.07 2.13 6.65
CA ALA A 48 -2.84 2.65 6.06
C ALA A 48 -1.97 3.37 7.08
N GLU A 49 -2.55 4.22 7.94
CA GLU A 49 -1.83 4.88 9.03
C GLU A 49 -1.25 3.89 10.05
N GLY A 50 -2.01 2.84 10.39
CA GLY A 50 -1.51 1.76 11.25
C GLY A 50 -0.31 1.04 10.63
N GLN A 51 -0.35 0.78 9.32
CA GLN A 51 0.76 0.17 8.59
C GLN A 51 1.96 1.10 8.46
N ARG A 52 1.72 2.39 8.21
CA ARG A 52 2.75 3.44 8.17
C ARG A 52 3.53 3.46 9.48
N LEU A 53 2.82 3.46 10.62
CA LEU A 53 3.45 3.44 11.94
C LEU A 53 4.21 2.13 12.20
N ARG A 54 3.63 0.97 11.83
CA ARG A 54 4.28 -0.35 11.95
C ARG A 54 5.61 -0.41 11.19
N LEU A 55 5.64 0.18 9.99
CA LEU A 55 6.80 0.20 9.11
C LEU A 55 7.76 1.36 9.38
N GLY A 56 7.44 2.26 10.32
CA GLY A 56 8.27 3.43 10.63
C GLY A 56 8.36 4.44 9.49
N LEU A 57 7.32 4.54 8.66
CA LEU A 57 7.27 5.43 7.50
C LEU A 57 6.80 6.83 7.88
N ASP A 58 7.34 7.83 7.19
CA ASP A 58 6.98 9.24 7.41
C ASP A 58 5.56 9.55 6.94
N LYS A 59 5.15 9.00 5.79
CA LYS A 59 3.87 9.28 5.14
C LYS A 59 3.26 8.06 4.46
N VAL A 60 1.93 8.07 4.35
CA VAL A 60 1.18 7.24 3.41
C VAL A 60 1.17 7.93 2.04
N VAL A 61 1.37 7.17 0.97
CA VAL A 61 1.23 7.66 -0.41
C VAL A 61 -0.20 7.42 -0.86
N ARG A 62 -0.83 8.40 -1.50
CA ARG A 62 -2.15 8.25 -2.13
C ARG A 62 -1.98 8.46 -3.63
N ILE A 63 -2.48 7.51 -4.42
CA ILE A 63 -2.32 7.44 -5.88
C ILE A 63 -3.69 7.57 -6.55
#